data_AF-A0A6G3WQQ3-F1
#
_entry.id   AF-A0A6G3WQQ3-F1
#
_cell.length_a   1.000
_cell.length_b   1.000
_cell.length_c   1.000
_cell.angle_alpha   90.00
_cell.angle_beta   90.00
_cell.angle_gamma   90.00
#
_symmetry.space_group_name_H-M   'P 1'
#
loop_
_entity.id
_entity.type
_entity.pdbx_description
1 polymer ?
#
loop_
_entity_poly.entity_id
_entity_poly.type
_entity_poly.pdbx_seq_one_letter_code
_entity_poly.pdbx_strand_id
1 'polypeptide(L)'
;SDNRHSMLHSVAYVAFQELATRVSHRNTGHQSGDPVCDRMLARIATDENLHMVFYRNLLGAAFELAPDLTMQAVRDVVVNFRMPGHGMPGFERAAAQMA
;
A
#
# COMPACT_ATOMS: atom_id res chain seq x y z
N SER A 1 11.11 6.54 6.18
CA SER A 1 11.39 5.41 5.28
C SER A 1 12.23 5.96 4.15
N ASP A 2 13.54 5.84 4.29
CA ASP A 2 14.49 6.32 3.30
C ASP A 2 14.62 5.17 2.28
N ASN A 3 13.78 5.23 1.24
CA ASN A 3 13.69 4.15 0.26
C ASN A 3 14.98 4.17 -0.57
N ARG A 4 16.01 3.48 -0.05
CA ARG A 4 17.35 3.35 -0.64
C ARG A 4 17.25 3.31 -2.16
N HIS A 5 17.69 4.39 -2.80
CA HIS A 5 17.44 4.84 -4.18
C HIS A 5 17.47 3.74 -5.26
N SER A 6 16.43 2.92 -5.35
CA SER A 6 16.26 1.90 -6.38
C SER A 6 14.81 1.87 -6.86
N MET A 7 14.64 1.79 -8.17
CA MET A 7 13.32 1.63 -8.78
C MET A 7 12.61 0.36 -8.28
N LEU A 8 13.35 -0.71 -7.99
CA LEU A 8 12.77 -1.96 -7.47
C LEU A 8 12.15 -1.74 -6.08
N HIS A 9 12.83 -1.01 -5.19
CA HIS A 9 12.30 -0.67 -3.87
C HIS A 9 11.10 0.28 -3.96
N SER A 10 11.11 1.23 -4.89
CA SER A 10 9.96 2.12 -5.12
C SER A 10 8.75 1.34 -5.61
N VAL A 11 8.90 0.51 -6.64
CA VAL A 11 7.82 -0.31 -7.21
C VAL A 11 7.30 -1.32 -6.18
N ALA A 12 8.19 -1.97 -5.42
CA ALA A 12 7.80 -2.85 -4.32
C ALA A 12 7.00 -2.10 -3.25
N TYR A 13 7.48 -0.94 -2.81
CA TYR A 13 6.80 -0.12 -1.81
C TYR A 13 5.39 0.26 -2.24
N VAL A 14 5.21 0.80 -3.44
CA VAL A 14 3.88 1.21 -3.91
C VAL A 14 2.95 0.02 -4.12
N ALA A 15 3.45 -1.16 -4.57
CA ALA A 15 2.62 -2.36 -4.67
C ALA A 15 2.00 -2.76 -3.32
N PHE A 16 2.79 -2.76 -2.24
CA PHE A 16 2.27 -3.04 -0.89
C PHE A 16 1.46 -1.88 -0.31
N GLN A 17 1.84 -0.65 -0.60
CA GLN A 17 1.12 0.52 -0.11
C GLN A 17 -0.29 0.64 -0.70
N GLU A 18 -0.48 0.35 -1.99
CA GLU A 18 -1.80 0.34 -2.64
C GLU A 18 -2.70 -0.77 -2.07
N LEU A 19 -2.13 -1.94 -1.76
CA LEU A 19 -2.86 -2.99 -1.04
C LEU A 19 -3.28 -2.52 0.36
N ALA A 20 -2.37 -1.88 1.08
CA ALA A 20 -2.64 -1.40 2.44
C ALA A 20 -3.71 -0.30 2.45
N THR A 21 -3.65 0.66 1.53
CA THR A 21 -4.65 1.73 1.46
C THR A 21 -5.99 1.21 0.97
N ARG A 22 -6.05 0.22 0.08
CA ARG A 22 -7.30 -0.46 -0.29
C ARG A 22 -8.02 -1.03 0.92
N VAL A 23 -7.30 -1.74 1.78
CA VAL A 23 -7.86 -2.29 3.02
C VAL A 23 -8.29 -1.15 3.94
N SER A 24 -7.46 -0.12 4.09
CA SER A 24 -7.76 1.05 4.91
C SER A 24 -9.05 1.74 4.47
N HIS A 25 -9.21 2.07 3.18
CA HIS A 25 -10.41 2.75 2.68
C HIS A 25 -11.66 1.89 2.84
N ARG A 26 -11.56 0.57 2.61
CA ARG A 26 -12.69 -0.34 2.85
C ARG A 26 -13.09 -0.36 4.32
N ASN A 27 -12.13 -0.42 5.24
CA ASN A 27 -12.39 -0.39 6.68
C ASN A 27 -12.97 0.97 7.11
N THR A 28 -12.39 2.09 6.66
CA THR A 28 -12.89 3.43 6.97
C THR A 28 -14.32 3.63 6.47
N GLY A 29 -14.63 3.20 5.24
CA GLY A 29 -15.98 3.26 4.69
C GLY A 29 -16.98 2.56 5.59
N HIS A 30 -16.66 1.31 5.96
CA HIS A 30 -17.51 0.51 6.83
C HIS A 30 -17.68 1.12 8.24
N GLN A 31 -16.58 1.60 8.84
CA GLN A 31 -16.60 2.18 10.18
C GLN A 31 -17.25 3.57 10.24
N SER A 32 -17.38 4.28 9.10
CA SER A 32 -17.91 5.64 9.07
C SER A 32 -19.38 5.74 9.53
N GLY A 33 -20.17 4.68 9.39
CA GLY A 33 -21.61 4.70 9.64
C GLY A 33 -22.42 5.57 8.67
N ASP A 34 -21.78 6.16 7.66
CA ASP A 34 -22.40 7.02 6.65
C ASP A 34 -22.43 6.30 5.28
N PRO A 35 -23.62 5.98 4.73
CA PRO A 35 -23.76 5.33 3.43
C PRO A 35 -23.14 6.09 2.25
N VAL A 36 -22.99 7.41 2.35
CA VAL A 36 -22.34 8.23 1.31
C VAL A 36 -20.83 8.05 1.39
N CYS A 37 -20.26 8.16 2.60
CA CYS A 37 -18.85 7.92 2.86
C CYS A 37 -18.41 6.51 2.44
N ASP A 38 -19.17 5.48 2.84
CA ASP A 38 -18.90 4.08 2.47
C ASP A 38 -18.82 3.89 0.95
N ARG A 39 -19.79 4.46 0.21
CA ARG A 39 -19.82 4.38 -1.25
C ARG A 39 -18.66 5.12 -1.91
N MET A 40 -18.26 6.28 -1.36
CA MET A 40 -17.10 7.03 -1.87
C MET A 40 -15.81 6.25 -1.67
N LEU A 41 -15.57 5.74 -0.46
CA LEU A 41 -14.36 5.02 -0.12
C LEU A 41 -14.28 3.65 -0.81
N ALA A 42 -15.41 3.00 -1.09
CA ALA A 42 -15.46 1.79 -1.91
C ALA A 42 -14.99 2.04 -3.35
N ARG A 43 -15.25 3.22 -3.93
CA ARG A 43 -14.74 3.60 -5.25
C ARG A 43 -13.23 3.81 -5.21
N ILE A 44 -12.73 4.54 -4.21
CA ILE A 44 -11.28 4.73 -4.02
C ILE A 44 -10.57 3.38 -3.85
N ALA A 45 -11.09 2.49 -3.01
CA ALA A 45 -10.54 1.15 -2.83
C ALA A 45 -10.56 0.30 -4.13
N THR A 46 -11.47 0.60 -5.06
CA THR A 46 -11.50 -0.02 -6.38
C THR A 46 -10.36 0.48 -7.25
N ASP A 47 -10.08 1.79 -7.23
CA ASP A 47 -8.97 2.39 -7.97
C ASP A 47 -7.62 1.86 -7.45
N GLU A 48 -7.45 1.79 -6.13
CA GLU A 48 -6.25 1.25 -5.50
C GLU A 48 -6.02 -0.23 -5.82
N ASN A 49 -7.11 -1.00 -6.03
CA ASN A 49 -6.97 -2.37 -6.53
C ASN A 49 -6.39 -2.40 -7.96
N LEU A 50 -6.79 -1.47 -8.83
CA LEU A 50 -6.23 -1.36 -10.19
C LEU A 50 -4.75 -0.95 -10.13
N HIS A 51 -4.40 0.01 -9.27
CA HIS A 51 -3.01 0.42 -9.06
C HIS A 51 -2.15 -0.73 -8.52
N MET A 52 -2.65 -1.47 -7.53
CA MET A 52 -1.96 -2.63 -6.98
C MET A 52 -1.72 -3.68 -8.05
N VAL A 53 -2.71 -4.00 -8.88
CA VAL A 53 -2.55 -4.96 -10.00
C VAL A 53 -1.49 -4.48 -10.98
N PHE A 54 -1.47 -3.19 -11.32
CA PHE A 54 -0.46 -2.60 -12.20
C PHE A 54 0.95 -2.78 -11.63
N TYR A 55 1.19 -2.36 -10.38
CA TYR A 55 2.53 -2.47 -9.77
C TYR A 55 2.94 -3.92 -9.49
N ARG A 56 2.00 -4.80 -9.14
CA ARG A 56 2.25 -6.24 -9.02
C ARG A 56 2.70 -6.84 -10.35
N ASN A 57 2.07 -6.48 -11.47
CA ASN A 57 2.49 -6.96 -12.78
C ASN A 57 3.88 -6.44 -13.15
N LEU A 58 4.21 -5.19 -12.79
CA LEU A 58 5.56 -4.64 -12.98
C LEU A 58 6.60 -5.38 -12.12
N LEU A 59 6.29 -5.71 -10.86
CA LEU A 59 7.15 -6.58 -10.03
C LEU A 59 7.30 -7.97 -10.65
N GLY A 60 6.23 -8.54 -11.21
CA GLY A 60 6.28 -9.81 -11.92
C GLY A 60 7.30 -9.77 -13.06
N ALA A 61 7.25 -8.74 -13.91
CA ALA A 61 8.24 -8.54 -14.97
C ALA A 61 9.66 -8.32 -14.40
N ALA A 62 9.81 -7.64 -13.27
CA ALA A 62 11.10 -7.48 -12.61
C ALA A 62 11.67 -8.80 -12.08
N PHE A 63 10.83 -9.71 -11.58
CA PHE A 63 11.26 -11.05 -11.18
C PHE A 63 11.78 -11.89 -12.35
N GLU A 64 11.21 -11.75 -13.55
CA GLU A 64 11.72 -12.42 -14.75
C GLU A 64 13.09 -11.89 -15.18
N LEU A 65 13.37 -10.60 -14.96
CA LEU A 65 14.63 -9.96 -15.39
C LEU A 65 15.75 -10.04 -14.35
N ALA A 66 15.42 -9.86 -13.08
CA ALA A 66 16.38 -9.74 -11.97
C ALA A 66 15.78 -10.31 -10.67
N PRO A 67 15.62 -11.64 -10.56
CA PRO A 67 14.88 -12.27 -9.47
C PRO A 67 15.47 -11.99 -8.08
N ASP A 68 16.80 -12.12 -7.93
CA ASP A 68 17.46 -11.92 -6.62
C ASP A 68 17.35 -10.48 -6.13
N LEU A 69 17.61 -9.50 -7.01
CA LEU A 69 17.49 -8.08 -6.67
C LEU A 69 16.04 -7.70 -6.37
N THR A 70 15.09 -8.23 -7.13
CA THR A 70 13.65 -7.99 -6.91
C THR A 70 13.21 -8.59 -5.57
N MET A 71 13.65 -9.80 -5.24
CA MET A 71 13.34 -10.43 -3.95
C MET A 71 13.95 -9.66 -2.77
N GLN A 72 15.18 -9.16 -2.90
CA GLN A 72 15.80 -8.33 -1.88
C GLN A 72 15.00 -7.04 -1.65
N ALA A 73 14.57 -6.37 -2.71
CA ALA A 73 13.75 -5.16 -2.62
C ALA A 73 12.39 -5.43 -1.94
N VAL A 74 11.70 -6.50 -2.34
CA VAL A 74 10.43 -6.92 -1.72
C VAL A 74 10.63 -7.23 -0.23
N ARG A 75 11.65 -8.01 0.13
CA ARG A 75 11.97 -8.33 1.53
C ARG A 75 12.23 -7.07 2.34
N ASP A 76 13.04 -6.15 1.81
CA ASP A 76 13.39 -4.90 2.48
C ASP A 76 12.17 -4.03 2.72
N VAL A 77 11.28 -3.91 1.73
CA VAL A 77 10.03 -3.17 1.84
C VAL A 77 9.11 -3.81 2.87
N VAL A 78 8.86 -5.12 2.80
CA VAL A 78 7.91 -5.80 3.69
C VAL A 78 8.35 -5.72 5.15
N VAL A 79 9.63 -5.96 5.43
CA VAL A 79 10.17 -5.94 6.81
C VAL A 79 10.14 -4.53 7.41
N ASN A 80 10.29 -3.50 6.57
CA ASN A 80 10.37 -2.10 7.02
C ASN A 80 9.12 -1.29 6.66
N PHE A 81 8.03 -1.94 6.25
CA PHE A 81 6.87 -1.25 5.71
C PHE A 81 6.27 -0.29 6.74
N ARG A 82 6.00 0.94 6.30
CA ARG A 82 5.32 1.97 7.07
C ARG A 82 4.37 2.70 6.16
N MET A 83 3.15 2.95 6.63
CA MET A 83 2.20 3.75 5.88
C MET A 83 2.75 5.16 5.61
N PRO A 84 2.47 5.74 4.43
CA PRO A 84 2.73 7.15 4.17
C PRO A 84 1.85 7.95 5.13
N GLY A 85 2.48 8.56 6.14
CA GLY A 85 1.77 9.21 7.25
C GLY A 85 2.16 8.74 8.65
N HIS A 86 2.97 7.68 8.79
CA HIS A 86 3.41 7.20 10.12
C HIS A 86 4.14 8.26 10.98
N GLY A 87 4.66 9.33 10.37
CA GLY A 87 5.27 10.46 11.09
C GLY A 87 4.28 11.58 11.47
N MET A 88 3.00 11.48 11.09
CA MET A 88 2.00 12.49 11.41
C MET A 88 1.53 12.34 12.87
N PRO A 89 1.39 13.45 13.63
CA PRO A 89 0.86 13.40 14.99
C PRO A 89 -0.50 12.68 15.05
N GLY A 90 -0.62 11.69 15.94
CA GLY A 90 -1.87 10.94 16.15
C GLY A 90 -2.15 9.81 15.15
N PHE A 91 -1.29 9.58 14.16
CA PHE A 91 -1.49 8.56 13.13
C PHE A 91 -1.67 7.15 13.69
N GLU A 92 -0.82 6.73 14.63
CA GLU A 92 -0.91 5.38 15.22
C GLU A 92 -2.23 5.15 15.97
N ARG A 93 -2.75 6.18 16.66
CA ARG A 93 -4.03 6.09 17.36
C ARG A 93 -5.19 5.95 16.37
N ALA A 94 -5.20 6.73 15.29
CA ALA A 94 -6.23 6.62 14.25
C ALA A 94 -6.16 5.26 13.54
N ALA A 95 -4.95 4.78 13.22
CA ALA A 95 -4.75 3.47 12.62
C ALA A 95 -5.28 2.33 13.50
N ALA A 96 -5.06 2.41 14.83
CA ALA A 96 -5.58 1.42 15.77
C ALA A 96 -7.11 1.40 15.87
N GLN A 97 -7.79 2.53 15.66
CA GLN A 97 -9.26 2.58 15.63
C GLN A 97 -9.83 1.95 14.35
N MET A 98 -9.07 2.00 13.26
CA MET A 98 -9.48 1.52 11.94
C MET A 98 -9.15 0.04 11.66
N ALA A 99 -8.40 -0.62 12.56
CA ALA A 99 -8.03 -2.03 12.50
C ALA A 99 -9.18 -2.94 12.93
#